data_AF-A0A950LS77-F1
#
_entry.id   AF-A0A950LS77-F1
#
_cell.length_a   1.000
_cell.length_b   1.000
_cell.length_c   1.000
_cell.angle_alpha   90.00
_cell.angle_beta   90.00
_cell.angle_gamma   90.00
#
_symmetry.space_group_name_H-M   'P 1'
#
loop_
_entity.id
_entity.type
_entity.pdbx_description
1 polymer ?
#
loop_
_entity_poly.entity_id
_entity_poly.type
_entity_poly.pdbx_seq_one_letter_code
_entity_poly.pdbx_strand_id
1 'polypeptide(L)'
;MGLHIVVHPRFGDTARVVTEANGRPQLVADIDTRGTFAVQVDDELGSVELAVQFARELASAALRFARRCEESMPRPAVAASAASGDGGASDGA
;
A
#
# COMPACT_ATOMS: atom_id res chain seq x y z
N MET A 1 22.41 16.38 6.84
CA MET A 1 21.05 16.38 7.40
C MET A 1 20.19 15.55 6.46
N GLY A 2 19.44 14.55 6.97
CA GLY A 2 18.58 13.71 6.14
C GLY A 2 17.16 14.26 6.08
N LEU A 3 16.49 14.11 4.94
CA LEU A 3 15.07 14.41 4.79
C LEU A 3 14.25 13.21 5.29
N HIS A 4 13.31 13.45 6.21
CA HIS A 4 12.39 12.42 6.71
C HIS A 4 10.96 12.80 6.31
N ILE A 5 10.32 11.96 5.50
CA ILE A 5 8.97 12.18 4.98
C ILE A 5 8.03 11.15 5.62
N VAL A 6 6.94 11.62 6.22
CA VAL A 6 5.86 10.77 6.74
C VAL A 6 4.61 11.02 5.91
N VAL A 7 4.04 9.95 5.36
CA VAL A 7 2.84 9.99 4.52
C VAL A 7 1.68 9.31 5.23
N HIS A 8 0.52 9.97 5.23
CA HIS A 8 -0.75 9.41 5.71
C HIS A 8 -1.72 9.35 4.53
N PRO A 9 -1.82 8.20 3.82
CA PRO A 9 -2.62 8.10 2.60
C PRO A 9 -4.08 8.48 2.81
N ARG A 10 -4.67 9.17 1.84
CA ARG A 10 -6.09 9.59 1.81
C ARG A 10 -6.79 9.06 0.57
N PHE A 11 -8.12 9.17 0.57
CA PHE A 11 -8.93 8.87 -0.62
C PHE A 11 -8.47 9.73 -1.80
N GLY A 12 -8.15 9.08 -2.92
CA GLY A 12 -7.70 9.75 -4.14
C GLY A 12 -6.18 9.85 -4.28
N ASP A 13 -5.39 9.49 -3.26
CA ASP A 13 -3.94 9.35 -3.41
C ASP A 13 -3.63 8.19 -4.37
N THR A 14 -2.66 8.39 -5.25
CA THR A 14 -2.30 7.40 -6.28
C THR A 14 -0.80 7.33 -6.49
N ALA A 15 -0.34 6.20 -7.03
CA ALA A 15 1.02 6.06 -7.54
C ALA A 15 0.96 5.57 -9.00
N ARG A 16 1.77 6.16 -9.86
CA ARG A 16 1.85 5.83 -11.29
C ARG A 16 3.27 5.97 -11.82
N VAL A 17 3.54 5.28 -12.92
CA VAL A 17 4.74 5.53 -13.73
C VAL A 17 4.35 6.47 -14.86
N VAL A 18 5.14 7.54 -15.04
CA VAL A 18 5.01 8.48 -16.15
C VAL A 18 6.30 8.48 -16.97
N THR A 19 6.23 9.03 -18.17
CA THR A 19 7.41 9.27 -19.00
C THR A 19 7.74 10.76 -18.95
N GLU A 20 8.97 11.08 -18.58
CA GLU A 20 9.47 12.46 -18.58
C GLU A 20 9.67 13.00 -20.00
N ALA A 21 9.89 14.31 -20.13
CA ALA A 21 10.14 14.96 -21.40
C ALA A 21 11.38 14.41 -22.14
N ASN A 22 12.37 13.91 -21.41
CA ASN A 22 13.57 13.26 -21.94
C ASN A 22 13.33 11.78 -22.35
N GLY A 23 12.11 11.26 -22.22
CA GLY A 23 11.76 9.88 -22.53
C GLY A 23 12.06 8.86 -21.43
N ARG A 24 12.64 9.27 -20.30
CA ARG A 24 12.95 8.38 -19.16
C ARG A 24 11.69 8.11 -18.32
N PRO A 25 11.59 6.93 -17.68
CA PRO A 25 10.51 6.65 -16.75
C PRO A 25 10.71 7.38 -15.43
N GLN A 26 9.61 7.80 -14.83
CA GLN A 26 9.56 8.38 -13.49
C GLN A 26 8.43 7.73 -12.69
N LEU A 27 8.72 7.29 -11.46
CA LEU A 27 7.67 6.87 -10.53
C LEU A 27 7.18 8.08 -9.76
N VAL A 28 5.87 8.30 -9.76
CA VAL A 28 5.22 9.44 -9.11
C VAL A 28 4.15 8.92 -8.16
N ALA A 29 4.20 9.35 -6.91
CA ALA A 29 3.11 9.23 -5.95
C ALA A 29 2.54 10.62 -5.65
N ASP A 30 1.27 10.80 -5.98
CA ASP A 30 0.51 12.00 -5.63
C ASP A 30 -0.09 11.79 -4.24
N ILE A 31 0.30 12.66 -3.32
CA ILE A 31 -0.02 12.61 -1.90
C ILE A 31 -0.81 13.88 -1.56
N ASP A 32 -2.13 13.75 -1.45
CA ASP A 32 -3.07 14.86 -1.29
C ASP A 32 -2.92 15.90 -2.42
N THR A 33 -3.62 17.02 -2.29
CA THR A 33 -3.54 18.20 -3.16
C THR A 33 -2.21 18.95 -3.08
N ARG A 34 -1.26 18.52 -2.24
CA ARG A 34 -0.13 19.36 -1.81
C ARG A 34 1.25 18.76 -1.99
N GLY A 35 1.38 17.48 -2.29
CA GLY A 35 2.68 16.82 -2.32
C GLY A 35 2.79 15.80 -3.44
N THR A 36 3.92 15.82 -4.12
CA THR A 36 4.32 14.77 -5.05
C THR A 36 5.64 14.18 -4.58
N PHE A 37 5.68 12.86 -4.43
CA PHE A 37 6.93 12.12 -4.28
C PHE A 37 7.30 11.54 -5.63
N ALA A 38 8.50 11.85 -6.12
CA ALA A 38 8.97 11.37 -7.40
C ALA A 38 10.32 10.66 -7.26
N VAL A 39 10.46 9.54 -7.97
CA VAL A 39 11.73 8.83 -8.17
C VAL A 39 12.11 8.97 -9.63
N GLN A 40 13.23 9.64 -9.88
CA GLN A 40 13.76 9.92 -11.20
C GLN A 40 14.99 9.08 -11.49
N VAL A 41 15.27 8.87 -12.77
CA VAL A 41 16.50 8.25 -13.23
C VAL A 41 17.49 9.38 -13.55
N ASP A 42 18.62 9.39 -12.83
CA ASP A 42 19.70 10.35 -13.07
C ASP A 42 20.42 10.06 -14.40
N ASP A 43 21.25 11.01 -14.85
CA ASP A 43 21.99 10.94 -16.11
C ASP A 43 23.36 10.25 -15.99
N GLU A 44 23.70 9.71 -14.81
CA GLU A 44 24.96 8.99 -14.59
C GLU A 44 24.94 7.56 -15.15
N LEU A 45 26.12 7.01 -15.45
CA LEU A 45 26.27 5.61 -15.85
C LEU A 45 25.85 4.68 -14.71
N GLY A 46 24.97 3.71 -15.01
CA GLY A 46 24.45 2.77 -14.00
C GLY A 46 23.18 3.26 -13.28
N SER A 47 22.75 4.50 -13.51
CA SER A 47 21.55 5.08 -12.87
C SER A 47 20.28 4.30 -13.20
N VAL A 48 20.20 3.72 -14.40
CA VAL A 48 19.03 2.94 -14.83
C VAL A 48 18.96 1.64 -14.03
N GLU A 49 20.05 0.91 -13.92
CA GLU A 49 20.15 -0.33 -13.15
C GLU A 49 19.87 -0.08 -11.67
N LEU A 50 20.41 1.02 -11.12
CA LEU A 50 20.16 1.43 -9.76
C LEU A 50 18.69 1.78 -9.53
N ALA A 51 18.07 2.54 -10.44
CA ALA A 51 16.65 2.88 -10.38
C ALA A 51 15.76 1.62 -10.46
N VAL A 52 16.11 0.64 -11.30
CA VAL A 52 15.41 -0.64 -11.38
C VAL A 52 15.49 -1.39 -10.04
N GLN A 53 16.69 -1.50 -9.47
CA GLN A 53 16.86 -2.19 -8.20
C GLN A 53 16.10 -1.49 -7.07
N PHE A 54 16.25 -0.18 -6.95
CA PHE A 54 15.55 0.64 -5.97
C PHE A 54 14.02 0.52 -6.10
N ALA A 55 13.48 0.65 -7.31
CA ALA A 55 12.05 0.54 -7.54
C ALA A 55 11.49 -0.84 -7.15
N ARG A 56 12.23 -1.93 -7.43
CA ARG A 56 11.84 -3.29 -7.03
C ARG A 56 11.83 -3.46 -5.52
N GLU A 57 12.84 -2.94 -4.84
CA GLU A 57 12.91 -2.99 -3.37
C GLU A 57 11.79 -2.18 -2.73
N LEU A 58 11.53 -0.97 -3.24
CA LEU A 58 10.44 -0.10 -2.80
C LEU A 58 9.08 -0.79 -2.99
N ALA A 59 8.81 -1.35 -4.17
CA ALA A 59 7.58 -2.09 -4.44
C ALA A 59 7.42 -3.29 -3.50
N SER A 60 8.48 -4.07 -3.27
CA SER A 60 8.47 -5.20 -2.34
C SER A 60 8.19 -4.76 -0.90
N ALA A 61 8.77 -3.65 -0.46
CA ALA A 61 8.51 -3.09 0.86
C ALA A 61 7.07 -2.58 1.00
N ALA A 62 6.56 -1.87 -0.01
CA ALA A 62 5.19 -1.36 -0.05
C ALA A 62 4.17 -2.50 -0.01
N LEU A 63 4.37 -3.57 -0.77
CA LEU A 63 3.51 -4.77 -0.75
C LEU A 63 3.54 -5.48 0.60
N ARG A 64 4.71 -5.56 1.25
CA ARG A 64 4.82 -6.11 2.61
C ARG A 64 4.09 -5.24 3.64
N PHE A 65 4.15 -3.92 3.50
CA PHE A 65 3.42 -2.99 4.35
C PHE A 65 1.91 -3.15 4.17
N ALA A 66 1.42 -3.19 2.92
CA ALA A 66 0.01 -3.41 2.61
C ALA A 66 -0.54 -4.70 3.25
N ARG A 67 0.18 -5.82 3.11
CA ARG A 67 -0.19 -7.09 3.75
C ARG A 67 -0.34 -6.98 5.27
N ARG A 68 0.57 -6.25 5.94
CA ARG A 68 0.46 -6.04 7.40
C ARG A 68 -0.74 -5.18 7.78
N CYS A 69 -1.07 -4.18 6.97
CA CYS A 69 -2.29 -3.39 7.16
C CYS A 69 -3.54 -4.27 7.01
N GLU A 70 -3.56 -5.14 6.00
CA GLU A 70 -4.64 -6.11 5.76
C GLU A 70 -4.83 -7.07 6.94
N GLU A 71 -3.74 -7.63 7.47
CA GLU A 71 -3.74 -8.50 8.66
C GLU A 71 -4.27 -7.78 9.92
N SER A 72 -4.12 -6.46 9.98
CA SER A 72 -4.58 -5.62 11.09
C SER A 72 -6.01 -5.10 10.92
N MET A 73 -6.64 -5.33 9.76
CA MET A 73 -8.01 -4.88 9.54
C MET A 73 -8.96 -5.67 10.44
N PRO A 74 -9.87 -5.00 11.17
CA PRO A 74 -10.88 -5.69 11.96
C PRO A 74 -11.68 -6.64 11.08
N ARG A 75 -11.67 -7.94 11.41
CA ARG A 75 -12.54 -8.90 10.74
C ARG A 75 -13.98 -8.56 11.12
N PRO A 76 -14.90 -8.37 10.16
CA PRO A 76 -16.29 -8.08 10.50
C PRO A 76 -16.86 -9.21 11.38
N ALA A 77 -17.47 -8.83 12.51
CA ALA A 77 -17.93 -9.72 13.58
C ALA A 77 -19.20 -10.54 13.23
N VAL A 78 -19.35 -10.96 11.98
CA VAL A 78 -20.50 -11.73 11.49
C VAL A 78 -20.11 -13.20 11.33
N ALA A 79 -19.86 -13.87 12.45
CA ALA A 79 -19.90 -15.34 12.55
C ALA A 79 -19.96 -15.89 13.99
N ALA A 80 -19.99 -15.05 15.03
CA ALA A 80 -19.92 -15.53 16.42
C ALA A 80 -21.29 -15.67 17.12
N SER A 81 -22.40 -15.19 16.54
CA SER A 81 -23.71 -15.19 17.21
C SER A 81 -24.71 -16.26 16.75
N ALA A 82 -24.34 -17.18 15.85
CA ALA A 82 -25.28 -18.21 15.36
C ALA A 82 -25.16 -19.59 16.04
N ALA A 83 -24.22 -19.78 16.97
CA ALA A 83 -23.96 -21.08 17.60
C ALA A 83 -24.47 -21.19 19.06
N SER A 84 -25.42 -20.36 19.46
CA SER A 84 -26.02 -20.41 20.81
C SER A 84 -27.55 -20.26 20.74
N GLY A 85 -28.20 -21.28 20.20
CA GLY A 85 -29.59 -21.62 20.47
C GLY A 85 -29.62 -23.14 20.60
N ASP A 86 -29.15 -23.65 21.74
CA ASP A 86 -29.98 -24.02 22.90
C ASP A 86 -30.94 -25.16 22.56
N GLY A 87 -30.49 -26.38 22.88
CA GLY A 87 -31.31 -27.57 22.87
C GLY A 87 -32.18 -27.60 24.12
N GLY A 88 -33.47 -27.33 23.93
CA GLY A 88 -34.51 -27.56 24.93
C GLY A 88 -35.41 -28.69 24.48
N ALA A 89 -35.13 -29.91 24.95
CA ALA A 89 -36.08 -31.00 24.94
C ALA A 89 -37.22 -30.68 25.93
N SER A 90 -38.47 -30.94 25.55
CA SER A 90 -39.49 -31.34 26.51
C SER A 90 -40.57 -32.17 25.84
N ASP A 91 -40.61 -33.41 26.31
CA ASP A 91 -41.59 -34.48 26.17
C ASP A 91 -42.97 -34.07 26.73
N GLY A 92 -44.04 -34.73 26.27
CA GLY A 92 -45.27 -34.89 27.06
C GLY A 92 -46.59 -34.41 26.44
N ALA A 93 -47.37 -35.40 25.97
CA ALA A 93 -48.78 -35.70 26.28
C ALA A 93 -49.62 -36.05 25.03
#